data_AF-A0A944R5A3-F1
#
_entry.id   AF-A0A944R5A3-F1
#
_cell.length_a   1.000
_cell.length_b   1.000
_cell.length_c   1.000
_cell.angle_alpha   90.00
_cell.angle_beta   90.00
_cell.angle_gamma   90.00
#
_symmetry.space_group_name_H-M   'P 1'
#
loop_
_entity.id
_entity.type
_entity.pdbx_description
1 polymer ?
#
loop_
_entity_poly.entity_id
_entity_poly.type
_entity_poly.pdbx_seq_one_letter_code
_entity_poly.pdbx_strand_id
1 'polypeptide(L)'
;MRPSFRVVATFCLLVAPLFIPHAVAQTEKPTKIVFISGKPSHGRMKHEHRAGNMILADALDRSGLDVETVLVPLLGYPEDPSVFEDAATVVIFCTGHQGHVLNPHLAEFDALMNSGVGVVMIHWATEAEKGEPGQKFLQWMGGFCDLDWSVNPHWTPHFTDFPEHPVANGLKPFEIDDEWYYHMRFVDDMKGVTPILADLPPPNTLRRPDGPRSGNPTVRRAVAAGEKQVVAWAYERPSGGRGFGFTGAHNHVSWLDENFRTVVLNGILWTAHVEVPESGCPSP
;
A
#
# COMPACT_ATOMS: atom_id res chain seq x y z
N MET A 1 59.78 76.59 -13.01
CA MET A 1 58.73 76.05 -12.12
C MET A 1 57.74 75.28 -12.99
N ARG A 2 57.51 73.99 -12.72
CA ARG A 2 56.68 73.10 -13.54
C ARG A 2 55.19 73.22 -13.13
N PRO A 3 54.23 73.22 -14.06
CA PRO A 3 52.81 73.26 -13.70
C PRO A 3 52.31 71.85 -13.35
N SER A 4 51.55 71.74 -12.26
CA SER A 4 50.87 70.51 -11.86
C SER A 4 49.49 70.44 -12.52
N PHE A 5 49.25 69.43 -13.36
CA PHE A 5 47.91 69.09 -13.82
C PHE A 5 47.23 68.16 -12.80
N ARG A 6 46.07 68.55 -12.28
CA ARG A 6 45.17 67.68 -11.51
C ARG A 6 44.11 67.12 -12.45
N VAL A 7 44.04 65.79 -12.57
CA VAL A 7 42.97 65.08 -13.27
C VAL A 7 41.83 64.86 -12.27
N VAL A 8 40.63 65.34 -12.58
CA VAL A 8 39.40 65.05 -11.84
C VAL A 8 38.68 63.92 -12.59
N ALA A 9 38.57 62.75 -11.96
CA ALA A 9 37.82 61.62 -12.50
C ALA A 9 36.38 61.68 -11.95
N THR A 10 35.41 61.95 -12.84
CA THR A 10 33.98 61.90 -12.52
C THR A 10 33.49 60.45 -12.60
N PHE A 11 33.12 59.85 -11.47
CA PHE A 11 32.52 58.53 -11.40
C PHE A 11 31.00 58.65 -11.67
N CYS A 12 30.52 58.24 -12.84
CA CYS A 12 29.10 58.05 -13.11
C CYS A 12 28.66 56.69 -12.54
N LEU A 13 27.88 56.71 -11.45
CA LEU A 13 27.18 55.53 -10.93
C LEU A 13 26.00 55.18 -11.86
N LEU A 14 26.17 54.13 -12.66
CA LEU A 14 25.08 53.46 -13.37
C LEU A 14 24.32 52.57 -12.38
N VAL A 15 23.12 53.00 -11.99
CA VAL A 15 22.19 52.18 -11.21
C VAL A 15 21.44 51.27 -12.18
N ALA A 16 21.83 50.00 -12.27
CA ALA A 16 21.09 48.99 -13.01
C ALA A 16 19.89 48.51 -12.16
N PRO A 17 18.66 48.47 -12.69
CA PRO A 17 17.53 47.93 -11.95
C PRO A 17 17.70 46.42 -11.75
N LEU A 18 17.79 45.99 -10.48
CA LEU A 18 17.69 44.58 -10.12
C LEU A 18 16.26 44.10 -10.40
N PHE A 19 16.08 43.35 -11.49
CA PHE A 19 14.90 42.51 -11.66
C PHE A 19 15.07 41.30 -10.72
N ILE A 20 14.32 41.29 -9.62
CA ILE A 20 14.16 40.11 -8.78
C ILE A 20 13.04 39.28 -9.43
N PRO A 21 13.34 38.13 -10.07
CA PRO A 21 12.29 37.25 -10.56
C PRO A 21 11.49 36.76 -9.36
N HIS A 22 10.21 37.13 -9.30
CA HIS A 22 9.27 36.50 -8.39
C HIS A 22 9.04 35.08 -8.91
N ALA A 23 9.66 34.11 -8.24
CA ALA A 23 9.28 32.72 -8.41
C ALA A 23 7.82 32.60 -7.97
N VAL A 24 6.92 32.39 -8.93
CA VAL A 24 5.56 31.97 -8.63
C VAL A 24 5.71 30.58 -8.02
N ALA A 25 5.46 30.46 -6.72
CA ALA A 25 5.35 29.17 -6.07
C ALA A 25 4.18 28.44 -6.75
N GLN A 26 4.50 27.48 -7.61
CA GLN A 26 3.53 26.52 -8.11
C GLN A 26 3.17 25.68 -6.89
N THR A 27 1.96 25.85 -6.36
CA THR A 27 1.44 24.91 -5.36
C THR A 27 1.40 23.56 -6.06
N GLU A 28 2.28 22.64 -5.67
CA GLU A 28 2.22 21.26 -6.16
C GLU A 28 0.80 20.73 -5.86
N LYS A 29 0.23 20.02 -6.82
CA LYS A 29 -1.08 19.39 -6.60
C LYS A 29 -0.91 18.31 -5.53
N PRO A 30 -1.86 18.15 -4.59
CA PRO A 30 -1.81 17.07 -3.62
C PRO A 30 -1.61 15.70 -4.28
N THR A 31 -0.94 14.80 -3.60
CA THR A 31 -0.66 13.46 -4.12
C THR A 31 -1.96 12.64 -4.20
N LYS A 32 -2.35 12.24 -5.41
CA LYS A 32 -3.64 11.57 -5.67
C LYS A 32 -3.59 10.08 -5.34
N ILE A 33 -4.55 9.63 -4.52
CA ILE A 33 -4.72 8.24 -4.09
C ILE A 33 -6.09 7.73 -4.52
N VAL A 34 -6.15 6.71 -5.37
CA VAL A 34 -7.41 6.19 -5.92
C VAL A 34 -7.85 4.92 -5.18
N PHE A 35 -9.11 4.87 -4.73
CA PHE A 35 -9.69 3.71 -4.05
C PHE A 35 -10.72 2.99 -4.92
N ILE A 36 -10.46 1.72 -5.22
CA ILE A 36 -11.36 0.80 -5.92
C ILE A 36 -12.00 -0.15 -4.91
N SER A 37 -13.33 -0.23 -4.95
CA SER A 37 -14.12 -1.09 -4.05
C SER A 37 -14.85 -2.17 -4.83
N GLY A 38 -14.68 -3.44 -4.46
CA GLY A 38 -15.49 -4.53 -4.97
C GLY A 38 -16.88 -4.59 -4.31
N LYS A 39 -17.80 -5.36 -4.90
CA LYS A 39 -19.06 -5.71 -4.23
C LYS A 39 -18.78 -6.52 -2.96
N PRO A 40 -19.51 -6.29 -1.84
CA PRO A 40 -19.41 -7.17 -0.67
C PRO A 40 -19.72 -8.62 -1.05
N SER A 41 -18.92 -9.55 -0.55
CA SER A 41 -19.09 -11.00 -0.80
C SER A 41 -19.59 -11.76 0.42
N HIS A 42 -19.68 -11.12 1.58
CA HIS A 42 -20.13 -11.72 2.83
C HIS A 42 -21.29 -10.93 3.45
N GLY A 43 -21.86 -11.51 4.51
CA GLY A 43 -22.90 -10.86 5.31
C GLY A 43 -22.38 -9.62 6.04
N ARG A 44 -23.31 -8.86 6.62
CA ARG A 44 -23.05 -7.60 7.32
C ARG A 44 -21.83 -7.68 8.25
N MET A 45 -21.03 -6.60 8.24
CA MET A 45 -19.77 -6.46 9.01
C MET A 45 -18.63 -7.37 8.54
N LYS A 46 -18.76 -8.02 7.38
CA LYS A 46 -17.71 -8.85 6.78
C LYS A 46 -17.51 -8.49 5.33
N HIS A 47 -16.26 -8.35 4.88
CA HIS A 47 -15.94 -7.97 3.49
C HIS A 47 -16.66 -6.67 3.07
N GLU A 48 -16.78 -5.72 3.99
CA GLU A 48 -17.38 -4.40 3.76
C GLU A 48 -16.38 -3.50 3.03
N HIS A 49 -16.00 -3.89 1.81
CA HIS A 49 -14.87 -3.31 1.08
C HIS A 49 -14.95 -1.78 0.94
N ARG A 50 -16.11 -1.29 0.50
CA ARG A 50 -16.34 0.15 0.32
C ARG A 50 -16.29 0.90 1.65
N ALA A 51 -16.87 0.34 2.72
CA ALA A 51 -16.87 0.98 4.02
C ALA A 51 -15.46 1.07 4.60
N GLY A 52 -14.64 0.02 4.44
CA GLY A 52 -13.22 0.06 4.80
C GLY A 52 -12.45 1.13 4.03
N ASN A 53 -12.63 1.20 2.71
CA ASN A 53 -12.04 2.25 1.88
C ASN A 53 -12.47 3.67 2.29
N MET A 54 -13.74 3.86 2.69
CA MET A 54 -14.22 5.16 3.18
C MET A 54 -13.53 5.57 4.48
N ILE A 55 -13.29 4.64 5.41
CA ILE A 55 -12.56 4.91 6.66
C ILE A 55 -11.11 5.34 6.35
N LEU A 56 -10.44 4.61 5.45
CA LEU A 56 -9.06 4.89 5.08
C LEU A 56 -8.94 6.23 4.32
N ALA A 57 -9.85 6.49 3.38
CA ALA A 57 -9.89 7.73 2.62
C ALA A 57 -10.12 8.95 3.53
N ASP A 58 -11.12 8.87 4.43
CA ASP A 58 -11.41 9.95 5.39
C ASP A 58 -10.24 10.20 6.35
N ALA A 59 -9.52 9.15 6.78
CA ALA A 59 -8.32 9.29 7.60
C ALA A 59 -7.18 10.03 6.85
N LEU A 60 -6.94 9.69 5.58
CA LEU A 60 -5.93 10.36 4.75
C LEU A 60 -6.29 11.83 4.49
N ASP A 61 -7.53 12.12 4.10
CA ASP A 61 -7.98 13.50 3.83
C ASP A 61 -7.91 14.38 5.10
N ARG A 62 -8.09 13.79 6.29
CA ARG A 62 -8.02 14.50 7.59
C ARG A 62 -6.62 14.47 8.23
N SER A 63 -5.66 13.79 7.62
CA SER A 63 -4.33 13.60 8.20
C SER A 63 -3.51 14.90 8.28
N GLY A 64 -3.86 15.89 7.45
CA GLY A 64 -3.07 17.11 7.27
C GLY A 64 -1.85 16.94 6.35
N LEU A 65 -1.69 15.77 5.73
CA LEU A 65 -0.69 15.50 4.69
C LEU A 65 -1.18 16.04 3.34
N ASP A 66 -0.24 16.32 2.42
CA ASP A 66 -0.55 16.84 1.08
C ASP A 66 -0.99 15.72 0.12
N VAL A 67 -2.12 15.10 0.45
CA VAL A 67 -2.73 14.00 -0.29
C VAL A 67 -4.19 14.32 -0.62
N GLU A 68 -4.68 13.80 -1.73
CA GLU A 68 -6.09 13.85 -2.11
C GLU A 68 -6.58 12.44 -2.41
N THR A 69 -7.68 12.02 -1.79
CA THR A 69 -8.27 10.72 -2.07
C THR A 69 -9.42 10.78 -3.07
N VAL A 70 -9.46 9.79 -3.96
CA VAL A 70 -10.54 9.60 -4.94
C VAL A 70 -11.16 8.23 -4.73
N LEU A 71 -12.32 8.20 -4.10
CA LEU A 71 -13.14 6.99 -3.98
C LEU A 71 -13.94 6.78 -5.27
N VAL A 72 -13.62 5.74 -6.04
CA VAL A 72 -14.38 5.43 -7.27
C VAL A 72 -15.88 5.28 -6.91
N PRO A 73 -16.78 6.00 -7.60
CA PRO A 73 -18.17 6.11 -7.17
C PRO A 73 -18.93 4.79 -7.34
N LEU A 74 -18.63 4.03 -8.40
CA LEU A 74 -19.24 2.74 -8.69
C LEU A 74 -18.40 1.59 -8.12
N LEU A 75 -19.06 0.50 -7.73
CA LEU A 75 -18.40 -0.71 -7.28
C LEU A 75 -17.84 -1.48 -8.50
N GLY A 76 -16.58 -1.90 -8.42
CA GLY A 76 -15.85 -2.55 -9.50
C GLY A 76 -14.75 -1.67 -10.08
N TYR A 77 -14.11 -2.17 -11.15
CA TYR A 77 -13.12 -1.40 -11.90
C TYR A 77 -13.80 -0.15 -12.52
N PRO A 78 -13.15 1.02 -12.51
CA PRO A 78 -13.75 2.24 -13.04
C PRO A 78 -14.02 2.13 -14.55
N GLU A 79 -15.20 2.57 -14.98
CA GLU A 79 -15.55 2.65 -16.41
C GLU A 79 -14.78 3.76 -17.14
N ASP A 80 -14.46 4.84 -16.43
CA ASP A 80 -13.67 5.96 -16.93
C ASP A 80 -12.21 5.83 -16.45
N PRO A 81 -11.26 5.50 -17.33
CA PRO A 81 -9.86 5.32 -16.95
C PRO A 81 -9.16 6.64 -16.59
N SER A 82 -9.74 7.81 -16.90
CA SER A 82 -9.17 9.11 -16.53
C SER A 82 -9.05 9.30 -15.01
N VAL A 83 -9.79 8.49 -14.23
CA VAL A 83 -9.64 8.46 -12.77
C VAL A 83 -8.20 8.11 -12.34
N PHE A 84 -7.44 7.40 -13.17
CA PHE A 84 -6.05 7.04 -12.90
C PHE A 84 -5.02 8.08 -13.36
N GLU A 85 -5.44 9.13 -14.08
CA GLU A 85 -4.54 10.23 -14.44
C GLU A 85 -3.94 10.85 -13.18
N ASP A 86 -2.61 11.01 -13.18
CA ASP A 86 -1.80 11.50 -12.06
C ASP A 86 -1.94 10.71 -10.74
N ALA A 87 -2.53 9.50 -10.76
CA ALA A 87 -2.62 8.68 -9.55
C ALA A 87 -1.22 8.22 -9.11
N ALA A 88 -0.86 8.50 -7.86
CA ALA A 88 0.40 8.04 -7.28
C ALA A 88 0.31 6.61 -6.77
N THR A 89 -0.86 6.19 -6.27
CA THR A 89 -1.14 4.80 -5.88
C THR A 89 -2.61 4.46 -6.04
N VAL A 90 -2.89 3.17 -6.25
CA VAL A 90 -4.24 2.61 -6.27
C VAL A 90 -4.44 1.63 -5.13
N VAL A 91 -5.50 1.82 -4.35
CA VAL A 91 -5.93 0.93 -3.27
C VAL A 91 -7.07 0.05 -3.77
N ILE A 92 -6.92 -1.26 -3.65
CA ILE A 92 -7.89 -2.25 -4.10
C ILE A 92 -8.35 -3.06 -2.89
N PHE A 93 -9.64 -2.96 -2.61
CA PHE A 93 -10.31 -3.80 -1.63
C PHE A 93 -11.52 -4.44 -2.30
N CYS A 94 -11.45 -5.75 -2.55
CA CYS A 94 -12.48 -6.48 -3.26
C CYS A 94 -12.45 -7.97 -2.94
N THR A 95 -13.41 -8.70 -3.52
CA THR A 95 -13.36 -10.17 -3.62
C THR A 95 -12.11 -10.58 -4.40
N GLY A 96 -11.45 -11.66 -3.97
CA GLY A 96 -10.27 -12.20 -4.63
C GLY A 96 -10.53 -13.25 -5.69
N HIS A 97 -9.43 -13.85 -6.15
CA HIS A 97 -9.42 -14.99 -7.07
C HIS A 97 -10.29 -14.73 -8.32
N GLN A 98 -11.22 -15.63 -8.67
CA GLN A 98 -12.11 -15.46 -9.82
C GLN A 98 -12.97 -14.18 -9.76
N GLY A 99 -13.27 -13.68 -8.56
CA GLY A 99 -14.06 -12.47 -8.36
C GLY A 99 -13.24 -11.18 -8.32
N HIS A 100 -11.93 -11.24 -8.59
CA HIS A 100 -11.05 -10.09 -8.53
C HIS A 100 -11.39 -9.06 -9.61
N VAL A 101 -11.53 -7.80 -9.20
CA VAL A 101 -11.97 -6.70 -10.10
C VAL A 101 -10.98 -6.44 -11.25
N LEU A 102 -9.72 -6.85 -11.08
CA LEU A 102 -8.67 -6.70 -12.09
C LEU A 102 -8.61 -7.81 -13.14
N ASN A 103 -9.28 -8.96 -12.94
CA ASN A 103 -9.18 -10.08 -13.88
C ASN A 103 -9.48 -9.69 -15.35
N PRO A 104 -10.54 -8.90 -15.64
CA PRO A 104 -10.81 -8.47 -17.01
C PRO A 104 -9.96 -7.28 -17.48
N HIS A 105 -9.04 -6.76 -16.64
CA HIS A 105 -8.30 -5.51 -16.87
C HIS A 105 -6.80 -5.63 -16.57
N LEU A 106 -6.25 -6.85 -16.62
CA LEU A 106 -4.86 -7.10 -16.22
C LEU A 106 -3.87 -6.33 -17.10
N ALA A 107 -4.12 -6.23 -18.41
CA ALA A 107 -3.22 -5.55 -19.34
C ALA A 107 -3.22 -4.03 -19.12
N GLU A 108 -4.40 -3.43 -18.93
CA GLU A 108 -4.58 -2.01 -18.65
C GLU A 108 -3.96 -1.64 -17.30
N PHE A 109 -4.21 -2.46 -16.28
CA PHE A 109 -3.64 -2.23 -14.95
C PHE A 109 -2.12 -2.45 -14.94
N ASP A 110 -1.60 -3.41 -15.72
CA ASP A 110 -0.16 -3.60 -15.87
C ASP A 110 0.53 -2.38 -16.48
N ALA A 111 -0.10 -1.74 -17.48
CA ALA A 111 0.42 -0.50 -18.06
C ALA A 111 0.54 0.62 -16.99
N LEU A 112 -0.45 0.71 -16.09
CA LEU A 112 -0.41 1.63 -14.95
C LEU A 112 0.70 1.28 -13.95
N MET A 113 0.91 0.00 -13.64
CA MET A 113 1.99 -0.44 -12.74
C MET A 113 3.38 -0.18 -13.33
N ASN A 114 3.53 -0.34 -14.65
CA ASN A 114 4.76 -0.10 -15.40
C ASN A 114 5.10 1.39 -15.53
N SER A 115 4.13 2.31 -15.39
CA SER A 115 4.40 3.75 -15.33
C SER A 115 4.88 4.24 -13.95
N GLY A 116 4.93 3.33 -12.96
CA GLY A 116 5.46 3.61 -11.62
C GLY A 116 4.40 3.76 -10.53
N VAL A 117 3.11 3.77 -10.88
CA VAL A 117 2.01 3.94 -9.91
C VAL A 117 2.00 2.82 -8.87
N GLY A 118 1.89 3.19 -7.60
CA GLY A 118 1.83 2.24 -6.48
C GLY A 118 0.57 1.39 -6.45
N VAL A 119 0.61 0.27 -5.74
CA VAL A 119 -0.58 -0.56 -5.50
C VAL A 119 -0.67 -1.04 -4.06
N VAL A 120 -1.87 -1.01 -3.51
CA VAL A 120 -2.22 -1.63 -2.23
C VAL A 120 -3.34 -2.63 -2.45
N MET A 121 -3.17 -3.88 -2.00
CA MET A 121 -4.21 -4.90 -2.05
C MET A 121 -4.57 -5.37 -0.63
N ILE A 122 -5.86 -5.27 -0.30
CA ILE A 122 -6.38 -5.52 1.04
C ILE A 122 -7.22 -6.80 1.07
N HIS A 123 -6.97 -7.62 2.09
CA HIS A 123 -7.66 -8.85 2.41
C HIS A 123 -7.70 -9.83 1.22
N TRP A 124 -8.88 -10.25 0.80
CA TRP A 124 -9.09 -11.18 -0.29
C TRP A 124 -8.60 -10.64 -1.64
N ALA A 125 -8.44 -9.32 -1.80
CA ALA A 125 -7.80 -8.76 -2.99
C ALA A 125 -6.35 -9.24 -3.17
N THR A 126 -5.71 -9.77 -2.12
CA THR A 126 -4.37 -10.38 -2.23
C THR A 126 -4.36 -11.75 -2.90
N GLU A 127 -5.52 -12.38 -3.10
CA GLU A 127 -5.63 -13.71 -3.72
C GLU A 127 -5.84 -13.61 -5.23
N ALA A 128 -5.02 -14.32 -5.99
CA ALA A 128 -5.09 -14.36 -7.46
C ALA A 128 -5.36 -15.77 -7.97
N GLU A 129 -5.79 -15.88 -9.22
CA GLU A 129 -5.72 -17.14 -9.94
C GLU A 129 -4.27 -17.48 -10.32
N LYS A 130 -3.94 -18.77 -10.31
CA LYS A 130 -2.65 -19.24 -10.83
C LYS A 130 -2.53 -18.89 -12.32
N GLY A 131 -1.31 -18.61 -12.77
CA GLY A 131 -1.03 -18.21 -14.15
C GLY A 131 -0.81 -16.71 -14.23
N GLU A 132 -1.35 -16.08 -15.28
CA GLU A 132 -1.13 -14.66 -15.57
C GLU A 132 -1.50 -13.73 -14.39
N PRO A 133 -2.66 -13.87 -13.71
CA PRO A 133 -2.99 -12.97 -12.59
C PRO A 133 -1.99 -13.06 -11.44
N GLY A 134 -1.62 -14.27 -11.01
CA GLY A 134 -0.60 -14.49 -9.98
C GLY A 134 0.78 -13.95 -10.39
N GLN A 135 1.18 -14.11 -11.66
CA GLN A 135 2.43 -13.53 -12.16
C GLN A 135 2.42 -12.00 -12.10
N LYS A 136 1.28 -11.38 -12.43
CA LYS A 136 1.10 -9.94 -12.28
C LYS A 136 1.18 -9.50 -10.82
N PHE A 137 0.57 -10.22 -9.90
CA PHE A 137 0.61 -9.85 -8.48
C PHE A 137 2.03 -9.96 -7.90
N LEU A 138 2.81 -10.97 -8.31
CA LEU A 138 4.24 -11.04 -8.00
C LEU A 138 5.02 -9.82 -8.54
N GLN A 139 4.72 -9.38 -9.78
CA GLN A 139 5.34 -8.20 -10.37
C GLN A 139 4.93 -6.90 -9.67
N TRP A 140 3.68 -6.79 -9.23
CA TRP A 140 3.11 -5.54 -8.73
C TRP A 140 3.36 -5.33 -7.23
N MET A 141 3.19 -6.39 -6.43
CA MET A 141 3.30 -6.35 -4.97
C MET A 141 4.21 -7.44 -4.37
N GLY A 142 4.96 -8.21 -5.18
CA GLY A 142 6.03 -9.07 -4.68
C GLY A 142 5.55 -10.38 -4.03
N GLY A 143 4.26 -10.52 -3.79
CA GLY A 143 3.65 -11.73 -3.25
C GLY A 143 2.14 -11.77 -3.42
N PHE A 144 1.53 -12.94 -3.24
CA PHE A 144 0.08 -13.10 -3.30
C PHE A 144 -0.38 -14.37 -2.57
N CYS A 145 -1.67 -14.42 -2.23
CA CYS A 145 -2.31 -15.63 -1.74
C CYS A 145 -2.58 -16.57 -2.93
N ASP A 146 -1.91 -17.72 -2.97
CA ASP A 146 -2.16 -18.77 -3.96
C ASP A 146 -3.03 -19.86 -3.34
N LEU A 147 -4.14 -20.17 -4.02
CA LEU A 147 -5.21 -21.06 -3.56
C LEU A 147 -4.74 -22.38 -2.93
N ASP A 148 -3.77 -23.08 -3.54
CA ASP A 148 -3.30 -24.39 -3.05
C ASP A 148 -2.01 -24.29 -2.21
N TRP A 149 -1.48 -23.09 -2.05
CA TRP A 149 -0.23 -22.82 -1.34
C TRP A 149 -0.50 -22.17 0.01
N SER A 150 -1.31 -21.14 0.01
CA SER A 150 -1.63 -20.28 1.13
C SER A 150 -2.80 -20.82 1.95
N VAL A 151 -2.99 -20.26 3.16
CA VAL A 151 -4.02 -20.67 4.12
C VAL A 151 -4.77 -19.44 4.61
N ASN A 152 -6.08 -19.53 4.80
CA ASN A 152 -6.94 -18.42 5.25
C ASN A 152 -7.75 -18.72 6.55
N PRO A 153 -7.11 -19.03 7.68
CA PRO A 153 -7.83 -19.27 8.92
C PRO A 153 -8.24 -17.95 9.60
N HIS A 154 -9.20 -18.03 10.51
CA HIS A 154 -9.36 -16.99 11.53
C HIS A 154 -8.42 -17.29 12.70
N TRP A 155 -7.65 -16.28 13.14
CA TRP A 155 -6.75 -16.36 14.28
C TRP A 155 -6.33 -14.97 14.77
N THR A 156 -5.68 -14.93 15.92
CA THR A 156 -5.26 -13.70 16.61
C THR A 156 -3.72 -13.67 16.68
N PRO A 157 -3.03 -13.10 15.67
CA PRO A 157 -1.59 -12.86 15.75
C PRO A 157 -1.24 -11.81 16.80
N HIS A 158 -0.09 -11.96 17.43
CA HIS A 158 0.49 -11.02 18.40
C HIS A 158 1.66 -10.26 17.75
N PHE A 159 1.39 -9.10 17.16
CA PHE A 159 2.42 -8.29 16.52
C PHE A 159 3.17 -7.49 17.57
N THR A 160 4.44 -7.86 17.79
CA THR A 160 5.30 -7.26 18.82
C THR A 160 6.66 -6.82 18.27
N ASP A 161 7.08 -7.39 17.15
CA ASP A 161 8.33 -7.09 16.46
C ASP A 161 8.03 -6.43 15.11
N PHE A 162 8.56 -5.23 14.88
CA PHE A 162 8.38 -4.48 13.63
C PHE A 162 9.72 -4.17 12.97
N PRO A 163 9.80 -4.18 11.62
CA PRO A 163 11.03 -3.83 10.91
C PRO A 163 11.33 -2.32 10.98
N GLU A 164 12.59 -1.95 10.74
CA GLU A 164 12.96 -0.57 10.41
C GLU A 164 12.49 -0.24 8.97
N HIS A 165 11.21 0.12 8.83
CA HIS A 165 10.59 0.44 7.55
C HIS A 165 9.50 1.51 7.74
N PRO A 166 9.34 2.50 6.83
CA PRO A 166 8.35 3.58 7.00
C PRO A 166 6.92 3.09 7.22
N VAL A 167 6.54 1.96 6.60
CA VAL A 167 5.21 1.35 6.80
C VAL A 167 4.96 0.97 8.26
N ALA A 168 6.00 0.66 9.02
CA ALA A 168 5.92 0.32 10.44
C ALA A 168 5.99 1.53 11.40
N ASN A 169 6.14 2.76 10.89
CA ASN A 169 6.22 3.95 11.72
C ASN A 169 4.97 4.11 12.62
N GLY A 170 5.18 4.48 13.88
CA GLY A 170 4.11 4.70 14.85
C GLY A 170 3.42 3.43 15.38
N LEU A 171 3.70 2.25 14.83
CA LEU A 171 3.09 1.02 15.30
C LEU A 171 3.53 0.69 16.73
N LYS A 172 2.56 0.26 17.53
CA LYS A 172 2.74 -0.29 18.88
C LYS A 172 2.33 -1.75 18.85
N PRO A 173 2.78 -2.57 19.81
CA PRO A 173 2.33 -3.95 19.90
C PRO A 173 0.79 -4.05 19.94
N PHE A 174 0.23 -4.95 19.14
CA PHE A 174 -1.22 -5.16 19.04
C PHE A 174 -1.55 -6.58 18.61
N GLU A 175 -2.79 -6.99 18.88
CA GLU A 175 -3.35 -8.27 18.49
C GLU A 175 -4.80 -8.07 18.03
N ILE A 176 -5.24 -8.85 17.04
CA ILE A 176 -6.59 -8.69 16.49
C ILE A 176 -7.09 -9.99 15.87
N ASP A 177 -8.30 -10.40 16.26
CA ASP A 177 -8.96 -11.57 15.70
C ASP A 177 -9.59 -11.24 14.34
N ASP A 178 -9.02 -11.82 13.29
CA ASP A 178 -9.44 -11.61 11.90
C ASP A 178 -9.13 -12.85 11.05
N GLU A 179 -9.59 -12.86 9.80
CA GLU A 179 -9.16 -13.87 8.82
C GLU A 179 -7.84 -13.44 8.17
N TRP A 180 -6.73 -13.80 8.79
CA TRP A 180 -5.38 -13.47 8.34
C TRP A 180 -4.80 -14.57 7.46
N TYR A 181 -4.45 -14.23 6.22
CA TYR A 181 -3.94 -15.21 5.27
C TYR A 181 -2.43 -15.31 5.43
N TYR A 182 -1.90 -16.53 5.35
CA TYR A 182 -0.47 -16.74 5.49
C TYR A 182 0.06 -17.83 4.56
N HIS A 183 1.39 -18.00 4.57
CA HIS A 183 2.11 -18.81 3.60
C HIS A 183 1.88 -18.28 2.17
N MET A 184 2.13 -17.00 1.97
CA MET A 184 2.02 -16.35 0.66
C MET A 184 3.05 -16.94 -0.31
N ARG A 185 2.76 -16.87 -1.62
CA ARG A 185 3.82 -16.98 -2.62
C ARG A 185 4.49 -15.64 -2.73
N PHE A 186 5.80 -15.59 -2.61
CA PHE A 186 6.61 -14.41 -2.87
C PHE A 186 7.46 -14.59 -4.13
N VAL A 187 7.98 -13.49 -4.65
CA VAL A 187 9.08 -13.50 -5.62
C VAL A 187 10.29 -14.26 -5.06
N ASP A 188 11.14 -14.76 -5.95
CA ASP A 188 12.31 -15.56 -5.57
C ASP A 188 13.17 -14.83 -4.53
N ASP A 189 13.59 -15.59 -3.51
CA ASP A 189 14.36 -15.12 -2.35
C ASP A 189 13.75 -13.90 -1.61
N MET A 190 12.45 -13.64 -1.80
CA MET A 190 11.77 -12.44 -1.30
C MET A 190 12.49 -11.15 -1.69
N LYS A 191 13.17 -11.14 -2.84
CA LYS A 191 13.99 -9.99 -3.25
C LYS A 191 13.14 -8.73 -3.37
N GLY A 192 13.49 -7.69 -2.63
CA GLY A 192 12.75 -6.42 -2.59
C GLY A 192 11.49 -6.44 -1.72
N VAL A 193 11.16 -7.57 -1.08
CA VAL A 193 10.04 -7.70 -0.15
C VAL A 193 10.53 -7.52 1.28
N THR A 194 9.88 -6.63 2.02
CA THR A 194 10.06 -6.45 3.47
C THR A 194 8.80 -6.93 4.20
N PRO A 195 8.89 -8.00 5.03
CA PRO A 195 7.81 -8.37 5.93
C PRO A 195 7.50 -7.25 6.92
N ILE A 196 6.25 -6.78 6.96
CA ILE A 196 5.82 -5.70 7.86
C ILE A 196 5.15 -6.29 9.11
N LEU A 197 4.20 -7.22 8.90
CA LEU A 197 3.54 -7.94 9.98
C LEU A 197 3.75 -9.44 9.77
N ALA A 198 4.24 -10.11 10.81
CA ALA A 198 4.42 -11.54 10.83
C ALA A 198 4.30 -12.09 12.26
N ASP A 199 3.67 -13.25 12.39
CA ASP A 199 3.61 -14.00 13.64
C ASP A 199 3.54 -15.51 13.36
N LEU A 200 3.76 -16.35 14.37
CA LEU A 200 3.65 -17.80 14.26
C LEU A 200 2.19 -18.24 14.43
N PRO A 201 1.51 -18.74 13.38
CA PRO A 201 0.13 -19.19 13.52
C PRO A 201 0.05 -20.40 14.45
N PRO A 202 -0.97 -20.47 15.34
CA PRO A 202 -1.13 -21.62 16.21
C PRO A 202 -1.50 -22.87 15.39
N PRO A 203 -1.14 -24.10 15.85
CA PRO A 203 -1.41 -25.33 15.11
C PRO A 203 -2.88 -25.60 14.79
N ASN A 204 -3.81 -24.98 15.55
CA ASN A 204 -5.25 -25.10 15.29
C ASN A 204 -5.68 -24.48 13.95
N THR A 205 -4.89 -23.56 13.39
CA THR A 205 -5.14 -22.93 12.08
C THR A 205 -4.98 -23.89 10.90
N LEU A 206 -4.32 -25.04 11.11
CA LEU A 206 -4.07 -26.08 10.10
C LEU A 206 -4.84 -27.39 10.37
N ARG A 207 -5.94 -27.37 11.12
CA ARG A 207 -6.70 -28.60 11.44
C ARG A 207 -7.40 -29.25 10.24
N ARG A 208 -7.74 -28.45 9.23
CA ARG A 208 -8.41 -28.94 8.01
C ARG A 208 -7.46 -29.84 7.21
N PRO A 209 -7.95 -30.84 6.46
CA PRO A 209 -7.13 -31.60 5.51
C PRO A 209 -6.46 -30.71 4.47
N ASP A 210 -5.43 -31.23 3.80
CA ASP A 210 -4.76 -30.53 2.71
C ASP A 210 -5.74 -30.20 1.56
N GLY A 211 -5.63 -29.00 1.03
CA GLY A 211 -6.52 -28.50 0.00
C GLY A 211 -6.56 -26.97 -0.13
N PRO A 212 -7.48 -26.46 -0.97
CA PRO A 212 -7.63 -25.04 -1.24
C PRO A 212 -7.82 -24.23 0.04
N ARG A 213 -6.90 -23.30 0.31
CA ARG A 213 -6.86 -22.42 1.49
C ARG A 213 -6.83 -23.13 2.85
N SER A 214 -6.67 -24.45 2.87
CA SER A 214 -6.69 -25.27 4.10
C SER A 214 -5.32 -25.81 4.51
N GLY A 215 -4.36 -25.74 3.60
CA GLY A 215 -2.96 -26.09 3.86
C GLY A 215 -2.43 -27.17 2.93
N ASN A 216 -1.14 -27.44 3.07
CA ASN A 216 -0.37 -28.44 2.33
C ASN A 216 0.81 -28.91 3.20
N PRO A 217 1.59 -29.94 2.79
CA PRO A 217 2.71 -30.43 3.58
C PRO A 217 3.81 -29.39 3.83
N THR A 218 3.98 -28.40 2.96
CA THR A 218 5.00 -27.35 3.11
C THR A 218 4.65 -26.39 4.24
N VAL A 219 3.46 -25.78 4.21
CA VAL A 219 3.04 -24.84 5.26
C VAL A 219 2.97 -25.50 6.64
N ARG A 220 2.56 -26.78 6.69
CA ARG A 220 2.56 -27.55 7.95
C ARG A 220 3.95 -27.72 8.52
N ARG A 221 4.94 -28.03 7.69
CA ARG A 221 6.34 -28.14 8.12
C ARG A 221 6.88 -26.78 8.59
N ALA A 222 6.61 -25.72 7.85
CA ALA A 222 7.04 -24.35 8.21
C ALA A 222 6.51 -23.94 9.59
N VAL A 223 5.19 -24.05 9.80
CA VAL A 223 4.56 -23.72 11.09
C VAL A 223 5.06 -24.64 12.21
N ALA A 224 5.20 -25.95 11.96
CA ALA A 224 5.73 -26.88 12.96
C ALA A 224 7.20 -26.62 13.31
N ALA A 225 7.98 -26.02 12.40
CA ALA A 225 9.35 -25.59 12.63
C ALA A 225 9.45 -24.23 13.37
N GLY A 226 8.32 -23.59 13.67
CA GLY A 226 8.28 -22.29 14.36
C GLY A 226 8.53 -21.09 13.43
N GLU A 227 8.40 -21.27 12.12
CA GLU A 227 8.56 -20.18 11.16
C GLU A 227 7.39 -19.18 11.26
N LYS A 228 7.68 -17.94 11.68
CA LYS A 228 6.71 -16.83 11.61
C LYS A 228 6.23 -16.67 10.17
N GLN A 229 4.93 -16.49 9.99
CA GLN A 229 4.33 -16.32 8.69
C GLN A 229 3.97 -14.85 8.44
N VAL A 230 4.30 -14.36 7.25
CA VAL A 230 4.06 -12.98 6.83
C VAL A 230 2.61 -12.79 6.42
N VAL A 231 1.96 -11.75 6.97
CA VAL A 231 0.54 -11.42 6.73
C VAL A 231 0.35 -9.99 6.20
N ALA A 232 1.39 -9.15 6.27
CA ALA A 232 1.49 -7.89 5.56
C ALA A 232 2.94 -7.63 5.11
N TRP A 233 3.12 -7.08 3.92
CA TRP A 233 4.46 -6.89 3.34
C TRP A 233 4.52 -5.69 2.39
N ALA A 234 5.68 -5.05 2.35
CA ALA A 234 6.03 -4.00 1.40
C ALA A 234 6.94 -4.56 0.30
N TYR A 235 6.79 -4.08 -0.93
CA TYR A 235 7.58 -4.53 -2.08
C TYR A 235 8.07 -3.34 -2.91
N GLU A 236 9.38 -3.23 -3.06
CA GLU A 236 10.02 -2.27 -3.96
C GLU A 236 10.25 -2.92 -5.32
N ARG A 237 9.54 -2.44 -6.35
CA ARG A 237 9.72 -2.97 -7.70
C ARG A 237 11.06 -2.52 -8.26
N PRO A 238 11.77 -3.36 -9.03
CA PRO A 238 13.01 -2.95 -9.70
C PRO A 238 12.88 -1.70 -10.60
N SER A 239 11.66 -1.40 -11.07
CA SER A 239 11.34 -0.21 -11.88
C SER A 239 11.03 1.06 -11.06
N GLY A 240 11.11 1.00 -9.73
CA GLY A 240 10.95 2.15 -8.83
C GLY A 240 9.56 2.32 -8.21
N GLY A 241 8.52 1.71 -8.78
CA GLY A 241 7.19 1.70 -8.17
C GLY A 241 7.11 0.76 -6.95
N ARG A 242 6.05 0.91 -6.14
CA ARG A 242 5.91 0.21 -4.86
C ARG A 242 4.59 -0.56 -4.74
N GLY A 243 4.61 -1.69 -4.03
CA GLY A 243 3.43 -2.49 -3.76
C GLY A 243 3.30 -2.86 -2.28
N PHE A 244 2.08 -2.94 -1.77
CA PHE A 244 1.80 -3.35 -0.39
C PHE A 244 0.65 -4.36 -0.35
N GLY A 245 0.90 -5.50 0.27
CA GLY A 245 -0.11 -6.53 0.52
C GLY A 245 -0.47 -6.59 2.00
N PHE A 246 -1.77 -6.66 2.31
CA PHE A 246 -2.28 -6.75 3.66
C PHE A 246 -3.44 -7.75 3.72
N THR A 247 -3.30 -8.84 4.46
CA THR A 247 -4.26 -9.96 4.37
C THR A 247 -5.41 -9.91 5.37
N GLY A 248 -5.36 -9.05 6.39
CA GLY A 248 -6.45 -8.83 7.33
C GLY A 248 -7.62 -8.06 6.70
N ALA A 249 -8.63 -7.75 7.51
CA ALA A 249 -9.85 -7.00 7.16
C ALA A 249 -11.00 -7.84 6.58
N HIS A 250 -11.11 -9.11 7.01
CA HIS A 250 -12.37 -9.83 6.88
C HIS A 250 -13.44 -9.14 7.71
N ASN A 251 -13.11 -8.87 8.97
CA ASN A 251 -13.99 -8.27 9.95
C ASN A 251 -13.96 -6.73 9.84
N HIS A 252 -15.12 -6.11 9.57
CA HIS A 252 -15.18 -4.65 9.49
C HIS A 252 -14.91 -3.96 10.84
N VAL A 253 -15.15 -4.66 11.96
CA VAL A 253 -14.83 -4.16 13.31
C VAL A 253 -13.33 -4.00 13.53
N SER A 254 -12.47 -4.68 12.75
CA SER A 254 -11.02 -4.57 12.87
C SER A 254 -10.51 -3.14 12.63
N TRP A 255 -11.23 -2.37 11.82
CA TRP A 255 -10.94 -0.96 11.59
C TRP A 255 -11.13 -0.07 12.82
N LEU A 256 -11.65 -0.56 13.95
CA LEU A 256 -11.67 0.19 15.22
C LEU A 256 -10.31 0.22 15.91
N ASP A 257 -9.41 -0.72 15.61
CA ASP A 257 -8.06 -0.73 16.15
C ASP A 257 -7.16 0.29 15.43
N GLU A 258 -6.45 1.11 16.21
CA GLU A 258 -5.59 2.18 15.68
C GLU A 258 -4.39 1.62 14.91
N ASN A 259 -3.70 0.61 15.44
CA ASN A 259 -2.52 0.03 14.78
C ASN A 259 -2.91 -0.66 13.46
N PHE A 260 -4.07 -1.31 13.45
CA PHE A 260 -4.65 -1.93 12.26
C PHE A 260 -4.94 -0.91 11.16
N ARG A 261 -5.47 0.28 11.51
CA ARG A 261 -5.61 1.39 10.55
C ARG A 261 -4.25 1.94 10.12
N THR A 262 -3.38 2.24 11.07
CA THR A 262 -2.08 2.89 10.85
C THR A 262 -1.19 2.11 9.89
N VAL A 263 -1.09 0.78 10.03
CA VAL A 263 -0.25 -0.03 9.12
C VAL A 263 -0.71 0.04 7.67
N VAL A 264 -2.04 0.07 7.44
CA VAL A 264 -2.59 0.19 6.09
C VAL A 264 -2.42 1.60 5.54
N LEU A 265 -2.70 2.63 6.35
CA LEU A 265 -2.52 4.04 5.97
C LEU A 265 -1.06 4.34 5.62
N ASN A 266 -0.11 3.88 6.44
CA ASN A 266 1.31 4.01 6.17
C ASN A 266 1.71 3.26 4.89
N GLY A 267 1.13 2.07 4.65
CA GLY A 267 1.29 1.33 3.40
C GLY A 267 0.87 2.15 2.19
N ILE A 268 -0.29 2.80 2.25
CA ILE A 268 -0.84 3.65 1.18
C ILE A 268 0.07 4.85 0.92
N LEU A 269 0.47 5.59 1.96
CA LEU A 269 1.38 6.73 1.83
C LEU A 269 2.71 6.30 1.20
N TRP A 270 3.28 5.20 1.70
CA TRP A 270 4.55 4.67 1.22
C TRP A 270 4.50 4.26 -0.25
N THR A 271 3.42 3.59 -0.70
CA THR A 271 3.26 3.22 -2.11
C THR A 271 3.00 4.42 -3.03
N ALA A 272 2.44 5.51 -2.50
CA ALA A 272 2.31 6.80 -3.18
C ALA A 272 3.58 7.66 -3.14
N HIS A 273 4.69 7.15 -2.58
CA HIS A 273 5.93 7.91 -2.37
C HIS A 273 5.79 9.16 -1.49
N VAL A 274 4.75 9.22 -0.66
CA VAL A 274 4.59 10.24 0.39
C VAL A 274 5.42 9.82 1.60
N GLU A 275 6.09 10.79 2.22
CA GLU A 275 6.82 10.56 3.46
C GLU A 275 5.86 10.12 4.57
N VAL A 276 6.10 8.93 5.15
CA VAL A 276 5.29 8.43 6.25
C VAL A 276 5.79 9.08 7.54
N PRO A 277 4.94 9.81 8.29
CA PRO A 277 5.35 10.42 9.56
C PRO A 277 5.96 9.40 10.52
N GLU A 278 6.98 9.78 11.30
CA GLU A 278 7.62 8.88 12.28
C GLU A 278 6.63 8.34 13.33
N SER A 279 5.59 9.13 13.64
CA SER A 279 4.49 8.74 14.53
C SER A 279 3.40 7.89 13.86
N GLY A 280 3.56 7.54 12.58
CA GLY A 280 2.53 6.95 11.74
C GLY A 280 1.54 7.99 11.20
N CYS A 281 0.77 7.60 10.18
CA CYS A 281 -0.29 8.44 9.61
C CYS A 281 -1.31 8.80 10.70
N PRO A 282 -1.59 10.09 10.94
CA PRO A 282 -2.66 10.50 11.82
C PRO A 282 -4.00 9.90 11.35
N SER A 283 -4.75 9.29 12.26
CA SER A 283 -6.10 8.81 11.99
C SER A 283 -7.01 9.05 13.19
N PRO A 284 -8.30 9.35 12.98
CA PRO A 284 -9.27 9.56 14.05
C PRO A 284 -9.61 8.27 14.82
#